data_AF-A0A0D3V9N0-F1
#
_entry.id   AF-A0A0D3V9N0-F1
#
_cell.length_a   1.000
_cell.length_b   1.000
_cell.length_c   1.000
_cell.angle_alpha   90.00
_cell.angle_beta   90.00
_cell.angle_gamma   90.00
#
_symmetry.space_group_name_H-M   'P 1'
#
loop_
_entity.id
_entity.type
_entity.pdbx_description
1 polymer ?
#
loop_
_entity_poly.entity_id
_entity_poly.type
_entity_poly.pdbx_seq_one_letter_code
_entity_poly.pdbx_strand_id
1 'polypeptide(L)'
;MTVLGDWNQSIFIHDKASASIGTLNSLYGDKVTETFILTRSYRSARQIVEFTHALIEGGETIEPFNREGKKATLKQLADTTELVCKVAESVQDFQVEGYRTIAVICKTANESKEAYEALKDMIKVRLIGKETDSFQAGILLSSQRNRI
;
A
#
# COMPACT_ATOMS: atom_id res chain seq x y z
N MET A 1 29.17 -1.64 -0.58
CA MET A 1 27.84 -1.12 -0.95
C MET A 1 26.81 -1.83 -0.10
N THR A 2 25.77 -1.15 0.38
CA THR A 2 24.68 -1.77 1.13
C THR A 2 23.40 -1.63 0.33
N VAL A 3 22.75 -2.75 0.05
CA VAL A 3 21.47 -2.78 -0.67
C VAL A 3 20.39 -3.14 0.33
N LEU A 4 19.32 -2.35 0.37
CA LEU A 4 18.16 -2.55 1.23
C LEU A 4 16.91 -2.63 0.35
N GLY A 5 16.00 -3.55 0.65
CA GLY A 5 14.78 -3.71 -0.13
C GLY A 5 13.91 -4.86 0.34
N ASP A 6 12.78 -5.00 -0.34
CA ASP A 6 11.83 -6.09 -0.18
C ASP A 6 11.41 -6.53 -1.58
N TRP A 7 11.72 -7.78 -1.94
CA TRP A 7 11.44 -8.35 -3.26
C TRP A 7 9.94 -8.44 -3.53
N ASN A 8 9.13 -8.64 -2.48
CA ASN A 8 7.67 -8.69 -2.58
C ASN A 8 7.06 -7.32 -2.89
N GLN A 9 7.83 -6.24 -2.78
CA GLN A 9 7.43 -4.88 -3.17
C GLN A 9 7.87 -4.50 -4.59
N SER A 10 8.35 -5.46 -5.39
CA SER A 10 8.70 -5.23 -6.79
C SER A 10 7.44 -4.94 -7.62
N ILE A 11 7.16 -3.65 -7.81
CA ILE A 11 6.01 -3.14 -8.60
C ILE A 11 6.25 -3.15 -10.11
N PHE A 12 7.49 -3.41 -10.57
CA PHE A 12 7.83 -3.54 -11.98
C PHE A 12 7.70 -4.98 -12.44
N ILE A 13 6.74 -5.22 -13.35
CA ILE A 13 6.40 -6.55 -13.88
C ILE A 13 7.55 -7.16 -14.72
N HIS A 14 8.48 -6.32 -15.22
CA HIS A 14 9.55 -6.77 -16.11
C HIS A 14 10.68 -7.58 -15.45
N ASP A 15 10.75 -7.67 -14.11
CA ASP A 15 11.88 -8.29 -13.40
C ASP A 15 11.49 -9.31 -12.32
N LYS A 16 10.23 -9.79 -12.31
CA LYS A 16 9.80 -10.78 -11.29
C LYS A 16 10.59 -12.10 -11.33
N ALA A 17 11.18 -12.45 -12.46
CA ALA A 17 11.92 -13.71 -12.61
C ALA A 17 13.41 -13.62 -12.22
N SER A 18 13.96 -12.42 -12.00
CA SER A 18 15.41 -12.18 -11.87
C SER A 18 15.82 -11.51 -10.56
N ALA A 19 14.88 -10.93 -9.80
CA ALA A 19 15.19 -10.13 -8.63
C ALA A 19 15.19 -10.98 -7.35
N SER A 20 16.32 -11.61 -7.04
CA SER A 20 16.52 -12.39 -5.80
C SER A 20 17.85 -12.02 -5.14
N ILE A 21 18.00 -12.37 -3.86
CA ILE A 21 19.31 -12.33 -3.16
C ILE A 21 20.37 -13.09 -3.96
N GLY A 22 19.99 -14.21 -4.60
CA GLY A 22 20.88 -15.00 -5.46
C GLY A 22 21.47 -14.21 -6.63
N THR A 23 20.76 -13.21 -7.14
CA THR A 23 21.22 -12.35 -8.24
C THR A 23 22.25 -11.33 -7.78
N LEU A 24 22.14 -10.82 -6.55
CA LEU A 24 23.17 -9.95 -5.98
C LEU A 24 24.42 -10.75 -5.61
N ASN A 25 24.23 -11.93 -5.04
CA ASN A 25 25.32 -12.85 -4.73
C ASN A 25 26.10 -13.28 -5.98
N SER A 26 25.44 -13.51 -7.11
CA SER A 26 26.12 -13.86 -8.36
C SER A 26 26.92 -12.71 -8.97
N LEU A 27 26.49 -11.45 -8.74
CA LEU A 27 27.19 -10.25 -9.22
C LEU A 27 28.41 -9.89 -8.38
N TYR A 28 28.32 -9.98 -7.05
CA TYR A 28 29.38 -9.54 -6.14
C TYR A 28 30.24 -10.71 -5.61
N GLY A 29 29.74 -11.93 -5.67
CA GLY A 29 30.38 -13.14 -5.17
C GLY A 29 30.01 -13.44 -3.71
N ASP A 30 29.73 -14.72 -3.44
CA ASP A 30 29.29 -15.19 -2.11
C ASP A 30 30.30 -14.95 -0.98
N LYS A 31 31.61 -14.88 -1.30
CA LYS A 31 32.68 -14.72 -0.31
C LYS A 31 32.81 -13.30 0.24
N VAL A 32 32.19 -12.32 -0.41
CA VAL A 32 32.29 -10.90 -0.04
C VAL A 32 30.92 -10.26 0.18
N THR A 33 29.85 -11.07 0.16
CA THR A 33 28.46 -10.62 0.33
C THR A 33 27.88 -11.21 1.61
N GLU A 34 27.35 -10.35 2.47
CA GLU A 34 26.64 -10.75 3.70
C GLU A 34 25.17 -10.34 3.59
N THR A 35 24.25 -11.25 3.97
CA THR A 35 22.81 -11.04 3.85
C THR A 35 22.14 -11.11 5.21
N PHE A 36 21.32 -10.10 5.53
CA PHE A 36 20.46 -10.08 6.71
C PHE A 36 19.00 -10.02 6.29
N ILE A 37 18.19 -10.98 6.76
CA ILE A 37 16.74 -11.02 6.50
C ILE A 37 16.01 -10.59 7.78
N LEU A 38 15.21 -9.54 7.67
CA LEU A 38 14.38 -9.02 8.75
C LEU A 38 12.92 -9.40 8.49
N THR A 39 12.40 -10.33 9.28
CA THR A 39 11.04 -10.86 9.11
C THR A 39 9.98 -10.08 9.88
N ARG A 40 10.37 -9.31 10.91
CA ARG A 40 9.42 -8.67 11.83
C ARG A 40 8.88 -7.34 11.30
N SER A 41 7.56 -7.26 11.15
CA SER A 41 6.83 -6.06 10.72
C SER A 41 6.34 -5.23 11.91
N TYR A 42 6.87 -4.02 12.06
CA TYR A 42 6.47 -3.05 13.09
C TYR A 42 5.49 -1.98 12.57
N ARG A 43 5.17 -2.00 11.28
CA ARG A 43 4.39 -0.93 10.62
C ARG A 43 2.88 -1.10 10.82
N SER A 44 2.37 -2.30 10.57
CA SER A 44 0.94 -2.60 10.52
C SER A 44 0.48 -3.35 11.76
N ALA A 45 -0.82 -3.30 12.05
CA ALA A 45 -1.41 -4.13 13.10
C ALA A 45 -1.36 -5.61 12.69
N ARG A 46 -1.34 -6.51 13.67
CA ARG A 46 -1.25 -7.96 13.46
C ARG A 46 -2.28 -8.47 12.45
N GLN A 47 -3.53 -8.04 12.57
CA GLN A 47 -4.64 -8.42 11.69
C GLN A 47 -4.41 -8.06 10.22
N ILE A 48 -3.75 -6.93 9.95
CA ILE A 48 -3.46 -6.51 8.58
C ILE A 48 -2.33 -7.36 8.00
N VAL A 49 -1.28 -7.59 8.78
CA VAL A 49 -0.13 -8.42 8.39
C VAL A 49 -0.59 -9.85 8.06
N GLU A 50 -1.33 -10.48 8.98
CA GLU A 50 -1.89 -11.82 8.80
C GLU A 50 -2.83 -11.92 7.58
N PHE A 51 -3.68 -10.91 7.36
CA PHE A 51 -4.53 -10.87 6.17
C PHE A 51 -3.71 -10.85 4.87
N THR A 52 -2.59 -10.12 4.86
CA THR A 52 -1.74 -10.02 3.67
C THR A 52 -0.85 -11.24 3.43
N HIS A 53 -0.60 -12.10 4.43
CA HIS A 53 0.21 -13.32 4.24
C HIS A 53 -0.34 -14.21 3.12
N ALA A 54 -1.66 -14.36 3.07
CA ALA A 54 -2.33 -15.19 2.05
C ALA A 54 -2.29 -14.59 0.64
N LEU A 55 -1.86 -13.32 0.50
CA LEU A 55 -1.86 -12.59 -0.78
C LEU A 55 -0.50 -12.62 -1.49
N ILE A 56 0.57 -13.03 -0.80
CA ILE A 56 1.95 -12.96 -1.28
C ILE A 56 2.64 -14.30 -1.03
N GLU A 57 3.35 -14.81 -2.03
CA GLU A 57 4.15 -16.03 -1.90
C GLU A 57 5.27 -15.84 -0.85
N GLY A 58 5.40 -16.79 0.08
CA GLY A 58 6.34 -16.68 1.21
C GLY A 58 5.92 -15.67 2.28
N GLY A 59 4.72 -15.11 2.21
CA GLY A 59 4.20 -14.11 3.15
C GLY A 59 4.11 -14.62 4.59
N GLU A 60 3.99 -15.93 4.80
CA GLU A 60 3.97 -16.59 6.11
C GLU A 60 5.27 -16.41 6.91
N THR A 61 6.36 -16.04 6.25
CA THR A 61 7.65 -15.76 6.90
C THR A 61 7.67 -14.39 7.60
N ILE A 62 6.70 -13.51 7.32
CA ILE A 62 6.63 -12.17 7.92
C ILE A 62 6.00 -12.29 9.32
N GLU A 63 6.71 -11.83 10.34
CA GLU A 63 6.21 -11.86 11.72
C GLU A 63 5.53 -10.53 12.07
N PRO A 64 4.23 -10.51 12.41
CA PRO A 64 3.61 -9.30 12.93
C PRO A 64 4.19 -8.93 14.30
N PHE A 65 4.43 -7.64 14.53
CA PHE A 65 4.56 -7.12 15.88
C PHE A 65 3.20 -7.23 16.60
N ASN A 66 3.23 -7.47 17.92
CA ASN A 66 2.03 -7.78 18.73
C ASN A 66 1.19 -6.52 19.06
N ARG A 67 0.86 -5.74 18.02
CA ARG A 67 -0.05 -4.59 18.08
C ARG A 67 -1.39 -4.99 17.50
N GLU A 68 -2.38 -5.11 18.37
CA GLU A 68 -3.77 -5.36 17.98
C GLU A 68 -4.37 -4.16 17.25
N GLY A 69 -5.25 -4.44 16.29
CA GLY A 69 -5.98 -3.44 15.52
C GLY A 69 -7.26 -4.00 14.91
N LYS A 70 -7.94 -3.18 14.10
CA LYS A 70 -9.16 -3.61 13.40
C LYS A 70 -8.81 -4.61 12.28
N LYS A 71 -9.68 -5.59 12.06
CA LYS A 71 -9.59 -6.49 10.90
C LYS A 71 -9.86 -5.72 9.61
N ALA A 72 -9.16 -6.08 8.53
CA ALA A 72 -9.49 -5.59 7.20
C ALA A 72 -10.90 -6.08 6.81
N THR A 73 -11.65 -5.22 6.12
CA THR A 73 -13.02 -5.54 5.65
C THR A 73 -13.06 -5.56 4.13
N LEU A 74 -13.71 -6.56 3.56
CA LEU A 74 -14.03 -6.64 2.14
C LEU A 74 -15.53 -6.39 1.95
N LYS A 75 -15.88 -5.48 1.03
CA LYS A 75 -17.28 -5.17 0.67
C LYS A 75 -17.42 -5.27 -0.84
N GLN A 76 -18.38 -6.07 -1.30
CA GLN A 76 -18.79 -6.11 -2.71
C GLN A 76 -20.03 -5.22 -2.84
N LEU A 77 -20.03 -4.34 -3.84
CA LEU A 77 -21.08 -3.37 -4.10
C LEU A 77 -21.64 -3.60 -5.50
N ALA A 78 -22.90 -3.22 -5.73
CA ALA A 78 -23.61 -3.52 -6.96
C ALA A 78 -23.09 -2.70 -8.15
N ASP A 79 -22.76 -1.42 -7.91
CA ASP A 79 -22.34 -0.50 -8.95
C ASP A 79 -21.41 0.62 -8.44
N THR A 80 -20.94 1.45 -9.38
CA THR A 80 -20.04 2.57 -9.11
C THR A 80 -20.68 3.66 -8.25
N THR A 81 -21.99 3.88 -8.33
CA THR A 81 -22.69 4.89 -7.51
C THR A 81 -22.68 4.47 -6.05
N GLU A 82 -23.01 3.21 -5.78
CA GLU A 82 -22.95 2.64 -4.44
C GLU A 82 -21.51 2.65 -3.90
N LEU A 83 -20.52 2.36 -4.76
CA LEU A 83 -19.10 2.45 -4.42
C LEU A 83 -18.68 3.84 -3.94
N VAL A 84 -19.02 4.88 -4.70
CA VAL A 84 -18.68 6.26 -4.36
C VAL A 84 -19.33 6.67 -3.03
N CYS A 85 -20.62 6.38 -2.85
CA CYS A 85 -21.34 6.65 -1.61
C CYS A 85 -20.69 5.94 -0.41
N LYS A 86 -20.37 4.66 -0.54
CA LYS A 86 -19.79 3.88 0.57
C LYS A 86 -18.36 4.30 0.90
N VAL A 87 -17.57 4.73 -0.09
CA VAL A 87 -16.25 5.31 0.15
C VAL A 87 -16.37 6.63 0.90
N ALA A 88 -17.28 7.52 0.49
CA ALA A 88 -17.50 8.80 1.18
C ALA A 88 -17.93 8.60 2.64
N GLU A 89 -18.87 7.70 2.90
CA GLU A 89 -19.30 7.32 4.26
C GLU A 89 -18.12 6.79 5.09
N SER A 90 -17.35 5.84 4.54
CA SER A 90 -16.22 5.25 5.26
C SER A 90 -15.13 6.29 5.58
N VAL A 91 -14.90 7.25 4.67
CA VAL A 91 -13.96 8.35 4.92
C VAL A 91 -14.47 9.25 6.06
N GLN A 92 -15.76 9.60 6.06
CA GLN A 92 -16.35 10.42 7.12
C GLN A 92 -16.30 9.71 8.47
N ASP A 93 -16.59 8.40 8.52
CA ASP A 93 -16.45 7.59 9.73
C ASP A 93 -15.02 7.65 10.29
N PHE A 94 -14.01 7.51 9.43
CA PHE A 94 -12.61 7.63 9.85
C PHE A 94 -12.25 9.05 10.29
N GLN A 95 -12.84 10.08 9.72
CA GLN A 95 -12.64 11.45 10.22
C GLN A 95 -13.21 11.63 11.62
N VAL A 96 -14.41 11.08 11.89
CA VAL A 96 -15.04 11.10 13.21
C VAL A 96 -14.22 10.30 14.23
N GLU A 97 -13.63 9.18 13.82
CA GLU A 97 -12.69 8.41 14.65
C GLU A 97 -11.36 9.14 14.92
N GLY A 98 -11.10 10.29 14.26
CA GLY A 98 -9.94 11.13 14.50
C GLY A 98 -8.70 10.77 13.69
N TYR A 99 -8.82 9.99 12.60
CA TYR A 99 -7.67 9.69 11.74
C TYR A 99 -7.17 10.94 11.04
N ARG A 100 -5.89 11.26 11.27
CA ARG A 100 -5.20 12.43 10.67
C ARG A 100 -4.99 12.29 9.17
N THR A 101 -4.90 11.06 8.65
CA THR A 101 -4.66 10.81 7.22
C THR A 101 -5.48 9.63 6.77
N ILE A 102 -6.24 9.83 5.70
CA ILE A 102 -7.10 8.82 5.08
C ILE A 102 -6.73 8.79 3.60
N ALA A 103 -6.23 7.66 3.12
CA ALA A 103 -5.82 7.50 1.73
C ALA A 103 -6.75 6.52 1.01
N VAL A 104 -7.28 6.95 -0.13
CA VAL A 104 -7.99 6.13 -1.09
C VAL A 104 -7.02 5.82 -2.23
N ILE A 105 -6.77 4.52 -2.47
CA ILE A 105 -5.78 4.05 -3.45
C ILE A 105 -6.52 3.34 -4.59
N CYS A 106 -6.39 3.88 -5.80
CA CYS A 106 -6.89 3.29 -7.04
C CYS A 106 -5.77 2.53 -7.76
N LYS A 107 -6.12 1.62 -8.68
CA LYS A 107 -5.13 0.85 -9.43
C LYS A 107 -4.44 1.72 -10.47
N THR A 108 -5.20 2.56 -11.16
CA THR A 108 -4.69 3.39 -12.27
C THR A 108 -4.85 4.89 -11.99
N ALA A 109 -4.04 5.70 -12.68
CA ALA A 109 -4.15 7.15 -12.62
C ALA A 109 -5.51 7.65 -13.16
N ASN A 110 -6.06 6.95 -14.15
CA ASN A 110 -7.38 7.26 -14.70
C ASN A 110 -8.49 7.01 -13.67
N GLU A 111 -8.50 5.83 -13.04
CA GLU A 111 -9.44 5.53 -11.95
C GLU A 111 -9.33 6.54 -10.80
N SER A 112 -8.11 7.00 -10.46
CA SER A 112 -7.97 8.01 -9.41
C SER A 112 -8.58 9.36 -9.80
N LYS A 113 -8.55 9.74 -11.08
CA LYS A 113 -9.20 10.98 -11.55
C LYS A 113 -10.71 10.83 -11.52
N GLU A 114 -11.24 9.71 -11.99
CA GLU A 114 -12.67 9.41 -11.96
C GLU A 114 -13.22 9.42 -10.54
N ALA A 115 -12.52 8.77 -9.60
CA ALA A 115 -12.89 8.76 -8.20
C ALA A 115 -12.79 10.16 -7.55
N TYR A 116 -11.80 10.98 -7.94
CA TYR A 116 -11.71 12.37 -7.47
C TYR A 116 -12.90 13.20 -7.93
N GLU A 117 -13.25 13.15 -9.22
CA GLU A 117 -14.40 13.88 -9.75
C GLU A 117 -15.71 13.48 -9.09
N ALA A 118 -15.86 12.19 -8.74
CA ALA A 118 -17.05 11.68 -8.07
C ALA A 118 -17.12 12.02 -6.57
N LEU A 119 -15.97 12.20 -5.90
CA LEU A 119 -15.90 12.40 -4.45
C LEU A 119 -15.71 13.86 -4.00
N LYS A 120 -15.18 14.74 -4.87
CA LYS A 120 -14.79 16.12 -4.51
C LYS A 120 -15.92 16.97 -3.94
N ASP A 121 -17.17 16.70 -4.35
CA ASP A 121 -18.35 17.43 -3.90
C ASP A 121 -18.95 16.84 -2.61
N MET A 122 -18.54 15.62 -2.22
CA MET A 122 -19.00 14.92 -1.01
C MET A 122 -18.03 15.06 0.16
N ILE A 123 -16.72 15.12 -0.12
CA ILE A 123 -15.65 15.16 0.87
C ILE A 123 -14.49 16.04 0.38
N LYS A 124 -13.76 16.68 1.31
CA LYS A 124 -12.58 17.51 0.99
C LYS A 124 -11.36 16.62 0.68
N VAL A 125 -11.37 16.02 -0.50
CA VAL A 125 -10.32 15.12 -1.01
C VAL A 125 -9.29 15.86 -1.87
N ARG A 126 -8.02 15.44 -1.78
CA ARG A 126 -6.94 15.92 -2.64
C ARG A 126 -6.40 14.79 -3.51
N LEU A 127 -6.36 15.01 -4.83
CA LEU A 127 -5.71 14.11 -5.76
C LEU A 127 -4.18 14.27 -5.68
N ILE A 128 -3.46 13.17 -5.45
CA ILE A 128 -2.00 13.11 -5.43
C ILE A 128 -1.50 12.62 -6.80
N GLY A 129 -0.94 13.57 -7.55
CA GLY A 129 -0.29 13.38 -8.84
C GLY A 129 1.24 13.31 -8.72
N LYS A 130 1.92 13.04 -9.84
CA LYS A 130 3.40 13.00 -9.94
C LYS A 130 4.09 14.33 -9.56
N GLU A 131 3.37 15.45 -9.65
CA GLU A 131 3.90 16.80 -9.38
C GLU A 131 3.51 17.32 -7.99
N THR A 132 3.17 16.44 -7.06
CA THR A 132 2.80 16.85 -5.71
C THR A 132 4.04 17.04 -4.85
N ASP A 133 4.60 18.24 -4.83
CA ASP A 133 5.89 18.55 -4.18
C ASP A 133 5.88 18.41 -2.64
N SER A 134 4.71 18.49 -2.00
CA SER A 134 4.62 18.41 -0.54
C SER A 134 3.41 17.60 -0.07
N PHE A 135 3.69 16.55 0.72
CA PHE A 135 2.67 15.79 1.43
C PHE A 135 1.99 16.65 2.50
N GLN A 136 0.66 16.62 2.52
CA GLN A 136 -0.15 17.22 3.58
C GLN A 136 -1.12 16.17 4.11
N ALA A 137 -1.25 16.11 5.43
CA ALA A 137 -2.25 15.27 6.08
C ALA A 137 -3.67 15.68 5.68
N GLY A 138 -4.55 14.71 5.53
CA GLY A 138 -5.94 14.91 5.12
C GLY A 138 -6.50 13.69 4.40
N ILE A 139 -7.54 13.91 3.59
CA ILE A 139 -8.09 12.89 2.71
C ILE A 139 -7.36 12.97 1.37
N LEU A 140 -6.70 11.88 1.01
CA LEU A 140 -5.84 11.77 -0.14
C LEU A 140 -6.37 10.72 -1.10
N LEU A 141 -6.27 10.99 -2.39
CA LEU A 141 -6.64 10.06 -3.43
C LEU A 141 -5.45 9.88 -4.37
N SER A 142 -5.03 8.65 -4.60
CA SER A 142 -3.82 8.35 -5.36
C SER A 142 -3.99 7.10 -6.21
N SER A 143 -3.12 6.93 -7.19
CA SER A 143 -2.98 5.65 -7.89
C SER A 143 -1.76 4.90 -7.36
N GLN A 144 -1.79 3.57 -7.38
CA GLN A 144 -0.68 2.71 -6.96
C GLN A 144 0.64 3.02 -7.70
N ARG A 145 0.57 3.64 -8.89
CA ARG A 145 1.72 4.01 -9.73
C ARG A 145 2.30 5.40 -9.44
N ASN A 146 1.65 6.22 -8.63
CA ASN A 146 2.21 7.50 -8.21
C ASN A 146 2.93 7.30 -6.88
N ARG A 147 4.24 7.02 -6.93
CA ARG A 147 5.08 7.36 -5.78
C ARG A 147 5.78 8.70 -6.01
N ILE A 148 5.68 9.48 -4.94
CA ILE A 148 6.50 10.61 -4.51
C ILE A 148 7.96 10.12 -4.40
#